data_AF-A0A658NK12-F1
#
_entry.id   AF-A0A658NK12-F1
#
_cell.length_a   1.000
_cell.length_b   1.000
_cell.length_c   1.000
_cell.angle_alpha   90.00
_cell.angle_beta   90.00
_cell.angle_gamma   90.00
#
_symmetry.space_group_name_H-M   'P 1'
#
loop_
_entity.id
_entity.type
_entity.pdbx_description
1 polymer ?
#
loop_
_entity_poly.entity_id
_entity_poly.type
_entity_poly.pdbx_seq_one_letter_code
_entity_poly.pdbx_strand_id
1 'polypeptide(L)'
;MVRLIEGDEAVVVADNLCFGARFYADLVEVEGAPIAALAKRYLFHNDCPRMFGDYKGRLNILQEKIERAAVDGVILQNIRFCDLHGS
;
A
#
# COMPACT_ATOMS: atom_id res chain seq x y z
N MET A 1 -14.19 -2.94 -10.74
CA MET A 1 -12.94 -3.74 -10.76
C MET A 1 -12.96 -4.81 -9.69
N VAL A 2 -13.12 -4.49 -8.40
CA VAL A 2 -13.24 -5.51 -7.32
C VAL A 2 -14.32 -6.55 -7.65
N ARG A 3 -15.55 -6.13 -7.98
CA ARG A 3 -16.62 -7.05 -8.42
C ARG A 3 -16.27 -7.99 -9.58
N LEU A 4 -15.38 -7.56 -10.48
CA LEU A 4 -14.92 -8.39 -11.60
C LEU A 4 -13.91 -9.43 -11.14
N ILE A 5 -13.04 -9.07 -10.20
CA ILE A 5 -12.05 -9.96 -9.60
C ILE A 5 -12.75 -11.00 -8.73
N GLU A 6 -13.74 -10.58 -7.94
CA GLU A 6 -14.47 -11.45 -7.01
C GLU A 6 -15.36 -12.44 -7.75
N GLY A 7 -16.11 -11.98 -8.76
CA GLY A 7 -17.06 -12.83 -9.46
C GLY A 7 -17.98 -13.55 -8.46
N ASP A 8 -18.02 -14.88 -8.57
CA ASP A 8 -18.75 -15.76 -7.63
C ASP A 8 -17.83 -16.67 -6.80
N GLU A 9 -16.51 -16.68 -7.07
CA GLU A 9 -15.57 -17.70 -6.55
C GLU A 9 -14.38 -17.12 -5.77
N ALA A 10 -14.23 -15.79 -5.73
CA ALA A 10 -13.13 -15.13 -5.05
C ALA A 10 -13.60 -13.95 -4.20
N VAL A 11 -12.75 -13.54 -3.25
CA VAL A 11 -12.97 -12.36 -2.42
C VAL A 11 -11.69 -11.54 -2.32
N VAL A 12 -11.79 -10.23 -2.49
CA VAL A 12 -10.63 -9.33 -2.31
C VAL A 12 -10.52 -9.00 -0.82
N VAL A 13 -9.59 -9.68 -0.14
CA VAL A 13 -9.41 -9.56 1.32
C VAL A 13 -8.44 -8.45 1.75
N ALA A 14 -7.58 -7.98 0.85
CA ALA A 14 -6.61 -6.93 1.14
C ALA A 14 -6.25 -6.13 -0.11
N ASP A 15 -5.79 -4.89 0.08
CA ASP A 15 -5.27 -4.04 -0.98
C ASP A 15 -3.97 -3.32 -0.58
N ASN A 16 -3.19 -2.93 -1.59
CA ASN A 16 -2.04 -2.04 -1.45
C ASN A 16 -2.10 -0.87 -2.43
N LEU A 17 -3.27 -0.24 -2.55
CA LEU A 17 -3.55 0.80 -3.54
C LEU A 17 -3.39 2.21 -2.94
N CYS A 18 -3.02 3.20 -3.76
CA CYS A 18 -2.86 4.59 -3.32
C CYS A 18 -4.12 5.18 -2.64
N PHE A 19 -5.30 4.72 -3.05
CA PHE A 19 -6.59 5.18 -2.53
C PHE A 19 -7.32 4.10 -1.71
N GLY A 20 -6.59 3.11 -1.19
CA GLY A 20 -7.15 2.02 -0.38
C GLY A 20 -6.55 1.96 1.02
N ALA A 21 -6.44 0.75 1.58
CA ALA A 21 -5.99 0.49 2.95
C ALA A 21 -4.65 1.17 3.28
N ARG A 22 -3.80 1.31 2.28
CA ARG A 22 -2.52 1.99 2.34
C ARG A 22 -2.58 3.41 2.94
N PHE A 23 -3.58 4.21 2.58
CA PHE A 23 -3.65 5.61 3.01
C PHE A 23 -4.05 5.75 4.49
N TYR A 24 -4.77 4.76 5.01
CA TYR A 24 -5.39 4.78 6.35
C TYR A 24 -4.65 3.90 7.37
N ALA A 25 -3.63 3.16 6.96
CA ALA A 25 -2.93 2.20 7.82
C ALA A 25 -2.27 2.86 9.04
N ASP A 26 -1.67 4.04 8.85
CA ASP A 26 -0.97 4.78 9.91
C ASP A 26 -1.69 6.09 10.20
N LEU A 27 -1.61 6.63 11.42
CA LEU A 27 -2.15 7.95 11.82
C LEU A 27 -1.00 8.95 12.08
N VAL A 28 -1.28 10.26 11.98
CA VAL A 28 -0.29 11.29 12.31
C VAL A 28 -0.09 11.29 13.83
N GLU A 29 1.15 11.42 14.29
CA GLU A 29 1.43 11.66 15.71
C GLU A 29 0.74 12.95 16.16
N VAL A 30 -0.08 12.88 17.22
CA VAL A 30 -0.84 14.02 17.74
C VAL A 30 -0.04 14.86 18.74
N GLU A 31 1.10 14.35 19.20
CA GLU A 31 1.97 15.02 20.15
C GLU A 31 3.14 15.71 19.43
N GLY A 32 3.55 16.87 19.94
CA GLY A 32 4.70 17.61 19.42
C GLY A 32 4.36 18.63 18.33
N ALA A 33 5.35 18.96 17.50
CA ALA A 33 5.23 20.02 16.48
C ALA A 33 4.40 19.53 15.27
N PRO A 34 3.24 20.14 14.96
CA PRO A 34 2.31 19.62 13.95
C PRO A 34 2.92 19.46 12.56
N ILE A 35 3.72 20.44 12.12
CA ILE A 35 4.36 20.40 10.80
C ILE A 35 5.38 19.27 10.71
N ALA A 36 6.14 19.04 11.77
CA ALA A 36 7.12 17.95 11.81
C ALA A 36 6.43 16.58 11.79
N ALA A 37 5.35 16.41 12.56
CA ALA A 37 4.56 15.17 12.59
C ALA A 37 3.94 14.86 11.21
N LEU A 38 3.36 15.86 10.55
CA LEU A 38 2.82 15.73 9.19
C LEU A 38 3.90 15.37 8.17
N ALA A 39 5.05 16.05 8.21
CA ALA A 39 6.18 15.77 7.32
C ALA A 39 6.74 14.36 7.53
N LYS A 40 6.88 13.92 8.78
CA LYS A 40 7.34 12.58 9.13
C LYS A 40 6.41 11.51 8.55
N ARG A 41 5.10 11.63 8.78
CA ARG A 41 4.11 10.72 8.16
C ARG A 41 4.25 10.71 6.65
N TYR A 42 4.25 11.89 6.02
CA TYR A 42 4.25 12.01 4.55
C TYR A 42 5.47 11.37 3.89
N LEU A 43 6.66 11.52 4.49
CA LEU A 43 7.92 11.07 3.89
C LEU A 43 8.27 9.63 4.25
N PHE A 44 7.95 9.14 5.45
CA PHE A 44 8.43 7.84 5.91
C PHE A 44 7.39 6.72 5.85
N HIS A 45 6.10 7.04 5.69
CA HIS A 45 5.02 6.06 5.69
C HIS A 45 4.37 5.90 4.30
N ASN A 46 5.22 5.81 3.28
CA ASN A 46 4.79 5.73 1.88
C ASN A 46 5.55 4.61 1.15
N ASP A 47 4.95 3.43 1.09
CA ASP A 47 5.43 2.24 0.37
C ASP A 47 5.29 2.33 -1.17
N CYS A 48 5.14 3.54 -1.73
CA CYS A 48 5.08 3.75 -3.18
C CYS A 48 6.48 3.60 -3.76
N PRO A 49 6.65 3.01 -4.95
CA PRO A 49 7.90 3.11 -5.71
C PRO A 49 8.35 4.54 -6.02
N ARG A 50 7.50 5.56 -5.82
CA ARG A 50 7.92 6.98 -5.79
C ARG A 50 9.04 7.22 -4.77
N MET A 51 9.01 6.50 -3.64
CA MET A 51 10.02 6.62 -2.60
C MET A 51 11.22 5.75 -2.98
N PHE A 52 12.36 6.39 -3.17
CA PHE A 52 13.58 5.73 -3.62
C PHE A 52 14.26 4.95 -2.50
N GLY A 53 14.85 3.80 -2.83
CA GLY A 53 15.85 3.13 -1.99
C GLY A 53 15.35 2.06 -1.02
N ASP A 54 14.04 1.94 -0.76
CA ASP A 54 13.50 0.95 0.18
C ASP A 54 12.68 -0.15 -0.50
N TYR A 55 13.34 -1.02 -1.24
CA TYR A 55 12.69 -2.17 -1.90
C TYR A 55 12.32 -3.27 -0.90
N LYS A 56 13.19 -3.52 0.08
CA LYS A 56 12.99 -4.58 1.08
C LYS A 56 11.87 -4.23 2.06
N GLY A 57 11.81 -3.00 2.56
CA GLY A 57 10.73 -2.55 3.43
C GLY A 57 9.37 -2.62 2.73
N ARG A 58 9.28 -2.19 1.47
CA ARG A 58 8.06 -2.32 0.66
C ARG A 58 7.61 -3.77 0.48
N LEU A 59 8.54 -4.68 0.21
CA LEU A 59 8.21 -6.11 0.12
C LEU A 59 7.74 -6.66 1.46
N ASN A 60 8.39 -6.31 2.56
CA ASN A 60 7.99 -6.74 3.90
C ASN A 60 6.58 -6.25 4.25
N ILE A 61 6.23 -4.99 3.96
CA ILE A 61 4.88 -4.46 4.17
C ILE A 61 3.82 -5.28 3.41
N LEU A 62 4.13 -5.66 2.16
CA LEU A 62 3.24 -6.52 1.37
C LEU A 62 3.14 -7.94 1.96
N GLN A 63 4.26 -8.52 2.39
CA GLN A 63 4.28 -9.85 3.04
C GLN A 63 3.47 -9.86 4.33
N GLU A 64 3.62 -8.84 5.19
CA GLU A 64 2.81 -8.70 6.41
C GLU A 64 1.31 -8.63 6.10
N LYS A 65 0.92 -7.93 5.02
CA LYS A 65 -0.49 -7.86 4.59
C LYS A 65 -1.00 -9.21 4.09
N ILE A 66 -0.18 -9.93 3.31
CA ILE A 66 -0.49 -11.27 2.81
C ILE A 66 -0.73 -12.23 3.99
N GLU A 67 0.14 -12.22 4.98
CA GLU A 67 0.03 -13.06 6.17
C GLU A 67 -1.20 -12.69 7.01
N ARG A 68 -1.39 -11.40 7.32
CA ARG A 68 -2.50 -10.94 8.16
C ARG A 68 -3.88 -11.22 7.57
N ALA A 69 -4.00 -11.14 6.24
CA ALA A 69 -5.27 -11.36 5.54
C ALA A 69 -5.42 -12.78 4.98
N ALA A 70 -4.47 -13.68 5.23
CA ALA A 70 -4.44 -15.05 4.68
C ALA A 70 -4.66 -15.08 3.15
N VAL A 71 -3.88 -14.28 2.43
CA VAL A 71 -4.02 -14.11 0.97
C VAL A 71 -3.55 -15.36 0.22
N ASP A 72 -4.43 -15.94 -0.59
CA ASP A 72 -4.11 -17.08 -1.46
C ASP A 72 -3.45 -16.67 -2.79
N GLY A 73 -3.67 -15.44 -3.26
CA GLY A 73 -3.17 -14.96 -4.54
C GLY A 73 -3.08 -13.43 -4.63
N VAL A 74 -2.11 -12.94 -5.40
CA VAL A 74 -1.83 -11.51 -5.57
C VAL A 74 -2.02 -11.09 -7.02
N ILE A 75 -2.80 -10.03 -7.24
CA ILE A 75 -2.97 -9.41 -8.55
C ILE A 75 -2.17 -8.10 -8.58
N LEU A 76 -1.18 -8.02 -9.47
CA LEU A 76 -0.43 -6.80 -9.75
C LEU A 76 -1.22 -5.92 -10.72
N GLN A 77 -1.82 -4.85 -10.21
CA GLN A 77 -2.49 -3.87 -11.06
C GLN A 77 -1.50 -2.81 -11.55
N ASN A 78 -1.22 -2.81 -12.85
CA ASN A 78 -0.45 -1.76 -13.49
C ASN A 78 -1.37 -0.60 -13.91
N ILE A 79 -1.04 0.61 -13.49
CA ILE A 79 -1.63 1.84 -14.03
C ILE A 79 -0.85 2.16 -15.31
N ARG A 80 -1.53 2.22 -16.46
CA ARG A 80 -0.88 2.53 -17.73
C ARG A 80 -0.10 3.84 -17.62
N PHE A 81 1.15 3.81 -18.10
CA PHE A 81 2.09 4.94 -18.05
C PHE A 81 2.56 5.33 -16.64
N CYS A 82 2.49 4.41 -15.67
CA CYS A 82 3.14 4.58 -14.38
C CYS A 82 4.53 3.93 -14.38
N ASP A 83 5.54 4.70 -14.75
CA ASP A 83 6.94 4.25 -14.80
C ASP A 83 7.41 3.65 -13.46
N LEU A 84 6.86 4.15 -12.34
CA LEU A 84 7.24 3.74 -11.00
C LEU A 84 6.74 2.34 -10.62
N HIS A 85 5.50 1.98 -11.01
CA HIS A 85 4.88 0.69 -10.67
C HIS A 85 5.06 -0.38 -11.75
N GLY A 86 5.59 -0.02 -12.91
CA GLY A 86 5.88 -0.94 -13.99
C GLY A 86 5.98 -0.21 -15.31
N SER A 87 7.18 0.30 -15.58
CA SER A 87 7.85 0.02 -16.85
C SER A 87 8.37 -1.41 -16.86
#